data_AF-A0A843WH97-F1
#
_entry.id   AF-A0A843WH97-F1
#
_cell.length_a   1.000
_cell.length_b   1.000
_cell.length_c   1.000
_cell.angle_alpha   90.00
_cell.angle_beta   90.00
_cell.angle_gamma   90.00
#
_symmetry.space_group_name_H-M   'P 1'
#
loop_
_entity.id
_entity.type
_entity.pdbx_description
1 polymer ?
#
loop_
_entity_poly.entity_id
_entity_poly.type
_entity_poly.pdbx_seq_one_letter_code
_entity_poly.pdbx_strand_id
1 'polypeptide(L)' 'MSMAEYEAQFARLAVYAPHLVGTERLKANRFMDWVRPMFIEKLGSHNIQTYTKMVQRAQLVEDTMAKYS' A
#
# COMPACT_ATOMS: atom_id res chain seq x y z
N MET A 1 4.95 12.50 -1.03
CA MET A 1 5.03 11.61 0.14
C MET A 1 5.61 10.30 -0.35
N SER A 2 6.55 9.72 0.40
CA SER A 2 7.15 8.44 0.07
C SER A 2 6.27 7.26 0.52
N MET A 3 6.52 6.06 0.00
CA MET A 3 5.81 4.84 0.38
C MET A 3 6.02 4.50 1.85
N ALA A 4 7.22 4.77 2.37
CA ALA A 4 7.54 4.65 3.79
C ALA A 4 6.73 5.65 4.66
N GLU A 5 6.51 6.88 4.18
CA GLU A 5 5.65 7.84 4.86
C GLU A 5 4.18 7.39 4.86
N TYR A 6 3.71 6.82 3.75
CA TYR A 6 2.38 6.21 3.66
C TYR A 6 2.23 5.03 4.62
N GLU A 7 3.22 4.16 4.70
CA GLU A 7 3.20 3.02 5.62
C GLU A 7 3.17 3.47 7.08
N ALA A 8 3.98 4.47 7.44
CA ALA A 8 3.97 5.06 8.78
C ALA A 8 2.64 5.74 9.13
N GLN A 9 2.00 6.39 8.15
CA GLN A 9 0.71 7.03 8.35
C GLN A 9 -0.43 6.00 8.44
N PHE A 10 -0.36 4.93 7.64
CA PHE A 10 -1.29 3.81 7.69
C PHE A 10 -1.22 3.09 9.03
N ALA A 11 -0.01 2.80 9.52
CA ALA A 11 0.20 2.18 10.83
C ALA A 11 -0.37 3.04 11.97
N ARG A 12 -0.22 4.38 11.88
CA ARG A 12 -0.82 5.31 12.85
C ARG A 12 -2.35 5.28 12.82
N LEU A 13 -2.97 5.24 11.63
CA LEU A 13 -4.43 5.20 11.50
C LEU A 13 -5.03 3.82 11.84
N ALA A 14 -4.29 2.74 11.58
CA ALA A 14 -4.68 1.38 11.88
C ALA A 14 -5.02 1.16 13.36
N VAL A 15 -4.37 1.91 14.27
CA VAL A 15 -4.64 1.88 15.72
C VAL A 15 -6.06 2.34 16.06
N TYR A 16 -6.63 3.25 15.28
CA TYR A 16 -7.97 3.80 15.54
C TYR A 16 -9.10 2.93 14.98
N ALA A 17 -8.79 2.00 14.06
CA ALA A 17 -9.77 1.12 13.45
C ALA A 17 -9.25 -0.33 13.36
N PRO A 18 -8.93 -0.98 14.50
CA PRO A 18 -8.35 -2.32 14.52
C PRO A 18 -9.27 -3.36 13.86
N HIS A 19 -10.59 -3.15 13.88
CA HIS A 19 -11.56 -4.00 13.19
C HIS A 19 -11.46 -3.95 11.65
N LEU A 20 -10.93 -2.86 11.08
CA LEU A 20 -10.72 -2.71 9.62
C LEU A 20 -9.40 -3.31 9.13
N VAL A 21 -8.47 -3.61 10.04
CA VAL A 21 -7.14 -4.19 9.75
C VAL A 21 -6.89 -5.50 10.51
N GLY A 22 -7.94 -6.08 11.10
CA GLY A 22 -7.82 -7.20 12.05
C GLY A 22 -7.34 -8.52 11.44
N THR A 23 -7.22 -8.60 10.11
CA THR A 23 -6.55 -9.70 9.42
C THR A 23 -5.58 -9.13 8.39
N GLU A 24 -4.51 -9.88 8.10
CA GLU A 24 -3.54 -9.51 7.05
C GLU A 24 -4.22 -9.20 5.71
N ARG A 25 -5.29 -9.92 5.37
CA ARG A 25 -6.08 -9.67 4.16
C ARG A 25 -6.83 -8.33 4.20
N LEU A 26 -7.49 -8.02 5.32
CA LEU A 26 -8.19 -6.74 5.48
C LEU A 26 -7.22 -5.56 5.49
N LYS A 27 -6.08 -5.72 6.16
CA LYS A 27 -4.98 -4.75 6.18
C LYS A 27 -4.43 -4.50 4.77
N ALA A 28 -4.20 -5.57 3.99
CA ALA A 28 -3.79 -5.46 2.59
C ALA A 28 -4.83 -4.75 1.73
N ASN A 29 -6.10 -5.11 1.83
CA ASN A 29 -7.15 -4.45 1.06
C ASN A 29 -7.27 -2.96 1.40
N ARG A 30 -7.23 -2.60 2.69
CA ARG A 30 -7.32 -1.20 3.12
C ARG A 30 -6.13 -0.36 2.70
N PHE A 31 -4.94 -0.92 2.78
CA PHE A 31 -3.76 -0.25 2.27
C PHE A 31 -3.83 -0.08 0.75
N MET A 32 -4.40 -1.06 0.02
CA MET A 32 -4.54 -0.98 -1.44
C MET A 32 -5.53 0.11 -1.84
N ASP A 33 -6.66 0.22 -1.14
CA ASP A 33 -7.63 1.30 -1.35
C ASP A 33 -6.98 2.69 -1.16
N TRP A 34 -6.08 2.80 -0.19
CA TRP A 34 -5.42 4.05 0.15
C TRP A 34 -4.32 4.43 -0.85
N VAL A 35 -3.62 3.43 -1.39
CA VAL A 35 -2.48 3.57 -2.31
C VAL A 35 -2.94 3.53 -3.77
N ARG A 36 -4.16 3.05 -4.07
CA ARG A 36 -4.78 3.00 -5.40
C ARG A 36 -4.57 4.28 -6.23
N PRO A 37 -4.91 5.50 -5.73
CA PRO A 37 -4.85 6.70 -6.57
C PRO A 37 -3.47 6.99 -7.17
N MET A 38 -2.39 6.66 -6.47
CA MET A 38 -1.02 6.87 -6.94
C MET A 38 -0.51 5.77 -7.88
N PHE A 39 -1.11 4.59 -7.83
CA PHE A 39 -0.51 3.38 -8.39
C PHE A 39 -1.48 2.56 -9.27
N ILE A 40 -2.74 2.99 -9.48
CA ILE A 40 -3.77 2.30 -10.27
C ILE A 40 -3.28 1.92 -11.67
N GLU A 41 -2.56 2.80 -12.36
CA GLU A 41 -2.05 2.53 -13.71
C GLU A 41 -0.87 1.53 -13.71
N LYS A 42 -0.06 1.49 -12.65
CA LYS A 42 1.21 0.74 -12.62
C LYS A 42 1.18 -0.57 -11.82
N LEU A 43 0.29 -0.70 -10.83
CA LEU A 43 0.08 -1.95 -10.08
C LEU A 43 -0.78 -2.96 -10.84
N GLY A 44 -1.36 -2.55 -11.97
CA GLY A 44 -2.15 -3.32 -12.94
C GLY A 44 -2.62 -4.69 -12.46
N SER A 45 -3.85 -4.80 -11.94
CA SER A 45 -4.65 -6.03 -11.69
C SER A 45 -4.00 -7.29 -11.07
N HIS A 46 -2.71 -7.29 -10.71
CA HIS A 46 -1.98 -8.51 -10.36
C HIS A 46 -2.25 -8.89 -8.92
N ASN A 47 -3.37 -9.57 -8.67
CA ASN A 47 -3.68 -10.48 -7.56
C ASN A 47 -2.70 -10.45 -6.35
N ILE A 48 -2.55 -9.31 -5.67
CA ILE A 48 -1.67 -9.20 -4.51
C ILE A 48 -2.46 -9.66 -3.28
N GLN A 49 -2.26 -10.91 -2.89
CA GLN A 49 -3.05 -11.55 -1.83
C GLN A 49 -2.54 -11.27 -0.41
N THR A 50 -1.39 -10.61 -0.25
CA THR A 50 -0.71 -10.41 1.05
C THR A 50 -0.16 -9.00 1.19
N TYR A 51 -0.25 -8.43 2.41
CA TYR A 51 0.21 -7.08 2.73
C TYR A 51 1.69 -6.86 2.35
N THR A 52 2.59 -7.76 2.73
CA THR A 52 4.03 -7.66 2.45
C THR A 52 4.36 -7.56 0.97
N LYS A 53 3.78 -8.44 0.14
CA LYS A 53 3.98 -8.38 -1.32
C LYS A 53 3.47 -7.07 -1.92
N MET A 54 2.47 -6.45 -1.29
CA MET A 54 1.93 -5.21 -1.77
C MET A 54 2.83 -4.02 -1.45
N VAL A 55 3.33 -3.94 -0.22
CA VAL A 55 4.32 -2.93 0.19
C VAL A 55 5.56 -3.01 -0.70
N GLN A 56 6.10 -4.21 -0.92
CA GLN A 56 7.26 -4.40 -1.81
C GLN A 56 7.01 -3.91 -3.23
N ARG A 57 5.81 -4.17 -3.79
CA ARG A 57 5.50 -3.77 -5.16
C ARG A 57 5.21 -2.27 -5.27
N ALA A 58 4.58 -1.68 -4.25
CA ALA A 58 4.37 -0.24 -4.19
C ALA A 58 5.70 0.52 -4.08
N GLN A 59 6.65 0.02 -3.26
CA GLN A 59 8.01 0.56 -3.18
C GLN A 59 8.74 0.49 -4.53
N LEU A 60 8.62 -0.64 -5.23
CA LEU A 60 9.28 -0.81 -6.53
C LEU A 60 8.71 0.14 -7.60
N VAL A 61 7.40 0.39 -7.58
CA VAL A 61 6.79 1.39 -8.47
C VAL A 61 7.23 2.80 -8.07
N GLU A 62 7.27 3.13 -6.79
CA GLU A 62 7.78 4.42 -6.30
C GLU A 62 9.22 4.66 -6.76
N ASP A 63 10.11 3.69 -6.56
CA ASP A 63 11.52 3.77 -6.98
C ASP A 63 11.63 3.93 -8.51
N THR A 64 10.74 3.28 -9.25
CA THR A 64 10.64 3.44 -10.71
C THR A 64 10.17 4.86 -11.05
N MET A 65 9.17 5.41 -10.36
CA MET A 65 8.68 6.78 -10.60
C MET A 65 9.72 7.83 -10.25
N ALA A 66 10.45 7.67 -9.14
CA ALA A 66 11.53 8.55 -8.73
C ALA A 66 12.74 8.51 -9.69
N LYS A 67 12.93 7.40 -10.44
CA LYS A 67 13.96 7.30 -11.48
C LYS A 67 13.61 7.97 -12.80
N TYR A 68 12.34 8.25 -13.07
CA TYR A 68 11.87 8.85 -14.33
C TYR A 68 11.24 10.24 -14.14
N SER A 69 11.41 10.85 -12.95
CA SER A 69 10.95 12.20 -12.61
C SER A 69 12.05 13.25 -12.76
#